data_AF-A0A2V9XVH5-F1
#
_entry.id   AF-A0A2V9XVH5-F1
#
_cell.length_a   1.000
_cell.length_b   1.000
_cell.length_c   1.000
_cell.angle_alpha   90.00
_cell.angle_beta   90.00
_cell.angle_gamma   90.00
#
_symmetry.space_group_name_H-M   'P 1'
#
loop_
_entity.id
_entity.type
_entity.pdbx_description
1 polymer ?
#
loop_
_entity_poly.entity_id
_entity_poly.type
_entity_poly.pdbx_seq_one_letter_code
_entity_poly.pdbx_strand_id
1 'polypeptide(L)'
;MSKGKAKAATTLPGRVEKVIRPHPQSGEPEKAQISVEGADHLYKEIRVPNRLVDDNGQKVKLKPGAEVDITIEAERAKDTVATTDEGS
;
A
#
# COMPACT_ATOMS: atom_id res chain seq x y z
N MET A 1 -19.53 22.85 -5.63
CA MET A 1 -18.75 21.69 -5.16
C MET A 1 -17.28 22.00 -5.41
N SER A 2 -16.49 22.28 -4.38
CA SER A 2 -15.06 22.52 -4.54
C SER A 2 -14.44 21.23 -5.08
N LYS A 3 -13.89 21.28 -6.29
CA LYS A 3 -12.93 20.26 -6.73
C LYS A 3 -11.75 20.40 -5.77
N GLY A 4 -11.72 19.58 -4.71
CA GLY A 4 -10.53 19.41 -3.89
C GLY A 4 -9.36 19.11 -4.83
N LYS A 5 -8.20 19.75 -4.61
CA LYS A 5 -7.01 19.50 -5.43
C LYS A 5 -6.80 17.99 -5.53
N ALA A 6 -6.72 17.45 -6.75
CA ALA A 6 -6.39 16.05 -6.93
C ALA A 6 -5.01 15.79 -6.31
N LYS A 7 -4.94 14.81 -5.41
CA LYS A 7 -3.66 14.34 -4.85
C LYS A 7 -2.78 13.80 -5.97
N ALA A 8 -1.47 13.89 -5.80
CA ALA A 8 -0.56 13.11 -6.63
C ALA A 8 -0.67 11.64 -6.20
N ALA A 9 -0.77 10.72 -7.16
CA ALA A 9 -0.86 9.30 -6.85
C ALA A 9 -0.10 8.45 -7.87
N THR A 10 0.42 7.32 -7.40
CA THR A 10 0.89 6.22 -8.25
C THR A 10 0.36 4.91 -7.67
N THR A 11 0.13 3.92 -8.53
CA THR A 11 -0.35 2.60 -8.14
C THR A 11 0.63 1.56 -8.66
N LEU A 12 1.06 0.68 -7.77
CA LEU A 12 1.97 -0.42 -8.07
C LEU A 12 1.26 -1.75 -7.82
N PRO A 13 1.43 -2.75 -8.70
CA PRO A 13 0.96 -4.09 -8.42
C PRO A 13 1.76 -4.70 -7.28
N GLY A 14 1.12 -5.57 -6.51
CA GLY A 14 1.80 -6.31 -5.46
C GLY A 14 1.09 -7.60 -5.11
N ARG A 15 1.81 -8.46 -4.38
CA ARG A 15 1.33 -9.78 -4.00
C ARG A 15 1.54 -10.06 -2.52
N VAL A 16 0.54 -10.59 -1.86
CA VAL A 16 0.63 -10.97 -0.44
C VAL A 16 1.49 -12.23 -0.32
N GLU A 17 2.73 -12.09 0.14
CA GLU A 17 3.62 -13.24 0.30
C GLU A 17 3.25 -14.08 1.53
N LYS A 18 2.95 -13.40 2.64
CA LYS A 18 2.62 -14.06 3.89
C LYS A 18 1.80 -13.18 4.83
N VAL A 19 1.04 -13.84 5.69
CA VAL A 19 0.36 -13.22 6.82
C VAL A 19 1.16 -13.54 8.09
N ILE A 20 1.69 -12.50 8.72
CA ILE A 20 2.45 -12.58 9.98
C ILE A 20 1.44 -12.57 11.12
N ARG A 21 1.45 -13.64 11.93
CA ARG A 21 0.55 -13.76 13.08
C ARG A 21 0.82 -12.68 14.13
N PRO A 22 -0.21 -12.27 14.90
CA PRO A 22 -0.01 -11.38 16.03
C PRO A 22 1.05 -11.91 16.99
N HIS A 23 1.86 -11.01 17.55
CA HIS A 23 2.88 -11.39 18.51
C HIS A 23 2.32 -11.27 19.94
N PRO A 24 2.24 -12.38 20.71
CA PRO A 24 1.47 -12.41 21.95
C PRO A 24 2.06 -11.54 23.07
N GLN A 25 3.37 -11.30 23.08
CA GLN A 25 4.04 -10.55 24.14
C GLN A 25 4.22 -9.06 23.83
N SER A 26 4.30 -8.69 22.55
CA SER A 26 4.48 -7.29 22.14
C SER A 26 3.16 -6.59 21.82
N GLY A 27 2.06 -7.35 21.74
CA GLY A 27 0.75 -6.82 21.36
C GLY A 27 0.67 -6.42 19.88
N GLU A 28 1.68 -6.75 19.07
CA GLU A 28 1.67 -6.43 17.66
C GLU A 28 0.52 -7.18 16.94
N PRO A 29 -0.29 -6.47 16.15
CA PRO A 29 -1.40 -7.09 15.42
C PRO A 29 -0.88 -7.95 14.26
N GLU A 30 -1.78 -8.76 13.71
CA GLU A 30 -1.53 -9.46 12.45
C GLU A 30 -1.20 -8.48 11.32
N LYS A 31 -0.15 -8.80 10.54
CA LYS A 31 0.32 -7.99 9.41
C LYS A 31 0.30 -8.80 8.13
N ALA A 32 -0.07 -8.18 7.02
CA ALA A 32 0.19 -8.71 5.69
C ALA A 32 1.57 -8.20 5.23
N GLN A 33 2.43 -9.12 4.80
CA GLN A 33 3.64 -8.80 4.06
C GLN A 33 3.32 -8.89 2.57
N ILE A 34 3.56 -7.81 1.86
CA ILE A 34 3.21 -7.65 0.45
C ILE A 34 4.50 -7.32 -0.30
N SER A 35 4.80 -8.09 -1.34
CA SER A 35 5.83 -7.73 -2.32
C SER A 35 5.26 -6.74 -3.33
N VAL A 36 6.06 -5.74 -3.68
CA VAL A 36 5.73 -4.67 -4.62
C VAL A 36 6.46 -4.93 -5.93
N GLU A 37 5.71 -5.09 -7.00
CA GLU A 37 6.26 -5.26 -8.33
C GLU A 37 6.83 -3.93 -8.84
N GLY A 38 7.95 -4.00 -9.57
CA GLY A 38 8.66 -2.80 -10.06
C GLY A 38 9.48 -2.05 -9.01
N ALA A 39 9.43 -2.44 -7.73
CA ALA A 39 10.33 -1.89 -6.70
C ALA A 39 11.77 -2.43 -6.84
N ASP A 40 12.76 -1.65 -6.39
CA ASP A 40 14.18 -2.02 -6.40
C ASP A 40 14.45 -3.29 -5.58
N HIS A 41 15.42 -4.08 -6.05
CA HIS A 41 15.66 -5.47 -5.64
C HIS A 41 15.88 -5.71 -4.14
N LEU A 42 16.34 -4.70 -3.40
CA LEU A 42 16.67 -4.83 -1.98
C LEU A 42 15.53 -4.44 -1.02
N TYR A 43 14.47 -3.80 -1.51
CA TYR A 43 13.40 -3.24 -0.65
C TYR A 43 12.00 -3.35 -1.28
N LYS A 44 11.63 -4.56 -1.75
CA LYS A 44 10.35 -4.79 -2.41
C LYS A 44 9.19 -5.08 -1.45
N GLU A 45 9.37 -5.10 -0.14
CA GLU A 45 8.35 -5.57 0.78
C GLU A 45 7.80 -4.46 1.67
N ILE A 46 6.47 -4.40 1.78
CA ILE A 46 5.76 -3.59 2.77
C ILE A 46 5.03 -4.50 3.77
N ARG A 47 4.97 -4.06 5.02
CA ARG A 47 4.19 -4.73 6.08
C ARG A 47 3.12 -3.81 6.61
N VAL A 48 1.86 -4.16 6.37
CA VAL A 48 0.70 -3.37 6.79
C VAL A 48 -0.21 -4.19 7.70
N PRO A 49 -0.94 -3.58 8.64
CA PRO A 49 -1.95 -4.30 9.42
C PRO A 49 -2.95 -4.98 8.49
N ASN A 50 -3.23 -6.26 8.72
CA ASN A 50 -4.19 -7.01 7.90
C ASN A 50 -5.63 -6.72 8.38
N ARG A 51 -6.11 -5.50 8.10
CA ARG A 51 -7.44 -5.02 8.46
C ARG A 51 -7.99 -4.19 7.31
N LEU A 52 -8.80 -4.82 6.47
CA LEU A 52 -9.48 -4.17 5.36
C LEU A 52 -10.98 -4.09 5.68
N VAL A 53 -11.66 -3.16 5.02
CA VAL A 53 -13.11 -2.99 5.07
C VAL A 53 -13.61 -3.05 3.63
N ASP A 54 -14.57 -3.93 3.35
CA ASP A 54 -15.18 -4.01 2.03
C ASP A 54 -16.28 -2.94 1.84
N ASP A 55 -16.86 -2.87 0.64
CA ASP A 55 -17.90 -1.90 0.30
C ASP A 55 -19.17 -2.03 1.14
N ASN A 56 -19.37 -3.18 1.79
CA ASN A 56 -20.49 -3.43 2.70
C ASN A 56 -20.16 -3.05 4.16
N GLY A 57 -18.95 -2.52 4.42
CA GLY A 57 -18.48 -2.23 5.77
C GLY A 57 -17.98 -3.45 6.56
N GLN A 58 -17.85 -4.63 5.92
CA GLN A 58 -17.39 -5.84 6.58
C GLN A 58 -15.87 -5.85 6.74
N LYS A 59 -15.40 -6.27 7.91
CA LYS A 59 -13.97 -6.43 8.19
C LYS A 59 -13.46 -7.69 7.50
N VAL A 60 -12.55 -7.50 6.55
CA VAL A 60 -11.94 -8.58 5.77
C VAL A 60 -10.42 -8.58 5.92
N LYS A 61 -9.80 -9.69 5.51
CA LYS A 61 -8.37 -9.94 5.64
C LYS A 61 -7.81 -10.46 4.32
N LEU A 62 -6.61 -10.01 4.00
CA LEU A 62 -5.79 -10.54 2.92
C LEU A 62 -5.32 -11.97 3.26
N LYS A 63 -5.20 -12.79 2.22
CA LYS A 63 -4.69 -14.16 2.27
C LYS A 63 -3.37 -14.25 1.51
N PRO A 64 -2.44 -15.15 1.88
CA PRO A 64 -1.25 -15.42 1.08
C PRO A 64 -1.61 -15.75 -0.37
N GLY A 65 -0.83 -15.21 -1.31
CA GLY A 65 -1.00 -15.36 -2.75
C GLY A 65 -1.99 -14.38 -3.39
N ALA A 66 -2.72 -13.58 -2.62
CA ALA A 66 -3.65 -12.59 -3.16
C ALA A 66 -2.89 -11.46 -3.89
N GLU A 67 -3.39 -11.07 -5.06
CA GLU A 67 -2.95 -9.87 -5.78
C GLU A 67 -3.62 -8.63 -5.17
N VAL A 68 -2.86 -7.53 -5.11
CA VAL A 68 -3.30 -6.26 -4.55
C VAL A 68 -2.75 -5.09 -5.35
N ASP A 69 -3.51 -3.99 -5.35
CA ASP A 69 -3.03 -2.69 -5.85
C ASP A 69 -2.55 -1.84 -4.67
N ILE A 70 -1.33 -1.31 -4.78
CA ILE A 70 -0.72 -0.45 -3.76
C ILE A 70 -0.75 0.98 -4.27
N THR A 71 -1.66 1.79 -3.74
CA THR A 71 -1.76 3.21 -4.07
C THR A 71 -1.02 4.06 -3.06
N ILE A 72 -0.07 4.87 -3.56
CA ILE A 72 0.66 5.88 -2.79
C ILE A 72 0.09 7.23 -3.17
N GLU A 73 -0.42 7.99 -2.20
CA GLU A 73 -0.98 9.33 -2.41
C GLU A 73 -0.18 10.40 -1.63
N ALA A 74 -0.02 11.59 -2.23
CA ALA A 74 0.64 12.73 -1.60
C ALA A 74 -0.07 14.06 -1.93
N GLU A 75 -0.01 15.02 -1.01
CA GLU A 75 -0.58 16.36 -1.22
C GLU A 75 0.31 17.17 -2.18
N ARG A 76 -0.16 17.35 -3.41
CA ARG A 76 0.62 17.95 -4.51
C ARG A 76 1.33 19.26 -4.15
N ALA A 77 0.68 20.14 -3.39
CA ALA A 77 1.21 21.47 -3.10
C ALA A 77 2.18 21.53 -1.92
N LYS A 78 2.27 20.45 -1.13
CA LYS A 78 3.06 20.43 0.11
C LYS A 78 4.20 19.43 0.04
N ASP A 79 3.91 18.25 -0.51
CA ASP A 79 4.76 17.08 -0.36
C ASP A 79 5.38 16.61 -1.69
N THR A 80 5.15 17.35 -2.79
CA THR A 80 5.66 16.99 -4.12
C THR A 80 6.36 18.15 -4.79
N VAL A 81 7.39 17.84 -5.58
CA VAL A 81 8.08 18.79 -6.46
C VAL A 81 7.71 18.44 -7.90
N ALA A 82 7.42 19.46 -8.72
CA ALA A 82 7.14 19.24 -10.13
C ALA A 82 8.40 18.73 -10.84
N THR A 83 8.30 17.59 -11.50
CA THR A 83 9.35 17.06 -12.36
C THR A 83 9.01 17.37 -13.81
N THR A 84 10.01 17.77 -14.60
CA THR A 84 9.93 17.74 -16.06
C THR A 84 10.66 16.46 -16.44
N ASP A 85 9.92 15.46 -16.88
CA ASP A 85 10.50 14.17 -17.23
C ASP A 85 11.41 14.35 -18.46
N GLU A 86 12.73 14.36 -18.28
CA GLU A 86 13.71 14.25 -19.37
C GLU A 86 14.18 12.79 -19.49
N GLY A 87 13.56 12.05 -20.41
CA GLY A 87 13.98 10.71 -20.87
C GLY A 87 12.81 10.02 -21.59
N SER A 88 12.73 10.03 -22.92
CA SER A 88 13.46 9.17 -23.88
C SER A 88 13.17 7.68 -23.72
#